data_AF-A0A356IC97-F1
#
_entry.id   AF-A0A356IC97-F1
#
_cell.length_a   1.000
_cell.length_b   1.000
_cell.length_c   1.000
_cell.angle_alpha   90.00
_cell.angle_beta   90.00
_cell.angle_gamma   90.00
#
_symmetry.space_group_name_H-M   'P 1'
#
loop_
_entity.id
_entity.type
_entity.pdbx_description
1 polymer ?
#
loop_
_entity_poly.entity_id
_entity_poly.type
_entity_poly.pdbx_seq_one_letter_code
_entity_poly.pdbx_strand_id
1 'polypeptide(L)'
;MTLLGLHPLDVAILLGYLIVIIWIGKRVGAQTRDRAEFFLAGRRLGKFYQFFLNFGTSTNADQAVAVSREIYRQGIGGMWIQFLVLFITPFYWFQTLFFRRVRL
;
A
#
# COMPACT_ATOMS: atom_id res chain seq x y z
N MET A 1 -12.96 -24.85 -18.46
CA MET A 1 -12.27 -25.67 -17.45
C MET A 1 -11.89 -24.76 -16.30
N THR A 2 -12.60 -24.80 -15.18
CA THR A 2 -12.34 -23.97 -13.99
C THR A 2 -11.62 -24.83 -12.95
N LEU A 3 -10.45 -24.38 -12.48
CA LEU A 3 -9.70 -25.00 -11.40
C LEU A 3 -10.09 -24.29 -10.09
N LEU A 4 -10.63 -25.00 -9.10
CA LEU A 4 -11.08 -24.41 -7.81
C LEU A 4 -12.10 -23.25 -7.96
N GLY A 5 -12.85 -23.22 -9.06
CA GLY A 5 -13.80 -22.14 -9.38
C GLY A 5 -13.18 -20.92 -10.08
N LEU A 6 -11.86 -20.92 -10.31
CA LEU A 6 -11.14 -19.87 -11.05
C LEU A 6 -10.73 -20.36 -12.44
N HIS A 7 -10.59 -19.45 -13.38
CA HIS A 7 -10.00 -19.81 -14.67
C HIS A 7 -8.51 -20.14 -14.46
N PRO A 8 -7.94 -21.15 -15.14
CA PRO A 8 -6.52 -21.48 -15.03
C PRO A 8 -5.59 -20.29 -15.29
N LEU A 9 -6.03 -19.34 -16.12
CA LEU A 9 -5.34 -18.07 -16.35
C LEU A 9 -5.29 -17.19 -15.09
N ASP A 10 -6.38 -17.11 -14.33
CA ASP A 10 -6.44 -16.31 -13.10
C ASP A 10 -5.46 -16.85 -12.06
N VAL A 11 -5.42 -18.18 -11.92
CA VAL A 11 -4.48 -18.87 -11.03
C VAL A 11 -3.04 -18.62 -11.45
N ALA A 12 -2.75 -18.67 -12.75
CA ALA A 12 -1.42 -18.39 -13.28
C ALA A 12 -0.98 -16.94 -13.01
N ILE A 13 -1.87 -15.96 -13.19
CA ILE A 13 -1.60 -14.54 -12.90
C ILE A 13 -1.32 -14.35 -11.41
N LEU A 14 -2.12 -14.96 -10.53
CA LEU A 14 -2.00 -14.82 -9.08
C LEU A 14 -0.68 -15.42 -8.57
N LEU A 15 -0.32 -16.61 -9.06
CA LEU A 15 0.96 -17.24 -8.75
C LEU A 15 2.14 -16.43 -9.30
N GLY A 16 2.05 -15.92 -10.53
CA GLY A 16 3.07 -15.07 -11.12
C GLY A 16 3.31 -13.81 -10.29
N TYR A 17 2.25 -13.13 -9.88
CA TYR A 17 2.31 -11.97 -8.99
C TYR A 17 3.01 -12.30 -7.65
N LEU A 18 2.63 -13.42 -7.01
CA LEU A 18 3.23 -13.86 -5.76
C LEU A 18 4.74 -14.13 -5.90
N ILE A 19 5.13 -14.82 -6.98
CA ILE A 19 6.54 -15.11 -7.27
C ILE A 19 7.34 -13.81 -7.45
N VAL A 20 6.82 -12.85 -8.21
CA VAL A 20 7.47 -11.56 -8.43
C VAL A 20 7.68 -10.81 -7.11
N ILE A 21 6.66 -10.74 -6.26
CA ILE A 21 6.77 -10.07 -4.96
C ILE A 21 7.81 -10.74 -4.06
N ILE A 22 7.78 -12.07 -3.96
CA ILE A 22 8.75 -12.82 -3.16
C ILE A 22 10.17 -12.61 -3.70
N TRP A 23 10.33 -12.59 -5.02
CA TRP A 23 11.62 -12.36 -5.66
C TRP A 23 12.16 -10.96 -5.36
N ILE A 24 11.33 -9.92 -5.48
CA ILE A 24 11.71 -8.54 -5.11
C ILE A 24 12.11 -8.48 -3.63
N GLY A 25 11.29 -9.06 -2.74
CA GLY A 25 11.55 -9.09 -1.31
C GLY A 25 12.88 -9.78 -0.96
N LYS A 26 13.16 -10.94 -1.56
CA LYS A 26 14.44 -11.64 -1.39
C LYS A 26 15.63 -10.82 -1.90
N ARG A 27 15.50 -10.19 -3.06
CA ARG A 27 16.57 -9.39 -3.67
C ARG A 27 16.90 -8.14 -2.84
N VAL A 28 15.88 -7.45 -2.31
CA VAL A 28 16.06 -6.27 -1.46
C VAL A 28 16.54 -6.68 -0.06
N GLY A 29 16.01 -7.77 0.49
CA GLY A 29 16.44 -8.32 1.77
C GLY A 29 17.92 -8.73 1.76
N ALA A 30 18.39 -9.37 0.69
CA ALA A 30 19.80 -9.74 0.54
C ALA A 30 20.77 -8.54 0.46
N GLN A 31 20.28 -7.36 0.09
CA GLN A 31 21.07 -6.12 0.03
C GLN A 31 21.07 -5.35 1.36
N THR A 32 20.19 -5.72 2.29
CA THR A 32 20.03 -5.01 3.57
C THR A 32 21.04 -5.55 4.58
N ARG A 33 21.99 -4.73 5.01
CA ARG A 33 23.05 -5.17 5.95
C ARG A 33 22.89 -4.64 7.37
N ASP A 34 22.20 -3.51 7.53
CA ASP A 34 22.07 -2.84 8.84
C ASP A 34 20.60 -2.47 9.15
N ARG A 35 20.31 -2.24 10.44
CA ARG A 35 18.99 -1.82 10.93
C ARG A 35 18.55 -0.49 10.32
N ALA A 36 19.48 0.44 10.14
CA ALA A 36 19.20 1.71 9.48
C ALA A 36 18.80 1.53 8.00
N GLU A 37 19.38 0.55 7.31
CA GLU A 37 18.99 0.21 5.93
C GLU A 37 17.63 -0.49 5.89
N PHE A 38 17.33 -1.35 6.88
CA PHE A 38 16.05 -2.03 6.96
C PHE A 38 14.88 -1.07 7.20
N PHE A 39 15.02 -0.13 8.15
CA PHE A 39 13.92 0.78 8.51
C PHE A 39 13.86 2.04 7.66
N LEU A 40 15.01 2.61 7.26
CA LEU A 40 15.08 3.89 6.55
C LEU A 40 15.53 3.76 5.09
N ALA A 41 15.74 2.53 4.59
CA ALA A 41 16.33 2.28 3.26
C ALA A 41 17.63 3.07 3.04
N GLY A 42 18.40 3.28 4.12
CA GLY A 42 19.63 4.08 4.11
C GLY A 42 19.41 5.55 3.72
N ARG A 43 18.18 6.07 3.87
CA ARG A 43 17.75 7.42 3.43
C ARG A 43 17.88 7.65 1.93
N ARG A 44 17.93 6.58 1.14
CA ARG A 44 18.06 6.63 -0.33
C ARG A 44 16.71 6.52 -1.04
N LEU A 45 15.63 6.29 -0.29
CA LEU A 45 14.28 6.21 -0.85
C LEU A 45 13.89 7.61 -1.36
N GLY A 46 14.07 7.83 -2.66
CA GLY A 46 13.72 9.10 -3.30
C GLY A 46 12.22 9.41 -3.20
N LYS A 47 11.86 10.66 -3.52
CA LYS A 47 10.47 11.15 -3.42
C LYS A 47 9.46 10.27 -4.17
N PHE A 48 9.86 9.70 -5.31
CA PHE A 48 9.02 8.81 -6.11
C PHE A 48 8.66 7.51 -5.38
N TYR A 49 9.66 6.78 -4.88
CA TYR A 49 9.42 5.55 -4.11
C TYR A 49 8.66 5.82 -2.81
N GLN A 50 8.95 6.95 -2.14
CA GLN A 50 8.19 7.37 -0.96
C GLN A 50 6.72 7.66 -1.29
N PHE A 51 6.43 8.28 -2.43
CA PHE A 51 5.04 8.51 -2.87
C PHE A 51 4.29 7.19 -3.02
N PHE A 52 4.85 6.23 -3.75
CA PHE A 52 4.21 4.91 -3.94
C PHE A 52 4.11 4.10 -2.66
N LEU A 53 5.09 4.21 -1.76
CA LEU A 53 5.02 3.58 -0.45
C LEU A 53 3.86 4.15 0.37
N ASN A 54 3.76 5.48 0.51
CA ASN A 54 2.68 6.12 1.24
C ASN A 54 1.31 5.89 0.58
N PHE A 55 1.27 5.85 -0.76
CA PHE A 55 0.06 5.51 -1.50
C PHE A 55 -0.38 4.08 -1.22
N GLY A 56 0.53 3.10 -1.33
CA GLY A 56 0.25 1.69 -1.06
C GLY A 56 -0.18 1.44 0.39
N THR A 57 0.38 2.17 1.37
CA THR A 57 -0.07 2.05 2.77
C THR A 57 -1.43 2.71 3.02
N SER A 58 -1.79 3.73 2.24
CA SER A 58 -3.08 4.43 2.36
C SER A 58 -4.22 3.69 1.66
N THR A 59 -3.90 2.87 0.64
CA THR A 59 -4.86 2.10 -0.14
C THR A 59 -4.82 0.64 0.29
N ASN A 60 -5.71 0.27 1.20
CA ASN A 60 -5.93 -1.13 1.61
C ASN A 60 -7.14 -1.72 0.87
N ALA A 61 -7.14 -3.06 0.73
CA ALA A 61 -8.26 -3.78 0.11
C ALA A 61 -9.56 -3.62 0.91
N ASP A 62 -9.47 -3.51 2.24
CA ASP A 62 -10.63 -3.37 3.13
C ASP A 62 -11.43 -2.08 2.87
N GLN A 63 -10.75 -0.95 2.63
CA GLN A 63 -11.45 0.30 2.28
C GLN A 63 -12.19 0.17 0.96
N ALA A 64 -11.58 -0.44 -0.06
CA ALA A 64 -12.24 -0.63 -1.35
C ALA A 64 -13.54 -1.44 -1.19
N VAL A 65 -13.51 -2.53 -0.43
CA VAL A 65 -14.70 -3.36 -0.16
C VAL A 65 -15.75 -2.58 0.64
N ALA A 66 -15.34 -1.83 1.66
CA ALA A 66 -16.25 -1.04 2.49
C ALA A 66 -16.95 0.08 1.68
N VAL A 67 -16.21 0.81 0.84
CA VAL A 67 -16.77 1.86 -0.01
C VAL A 67 -17.71 1.27 -1.07
N SER A 68 -17.33 0.17 -1.71
CA SER A 68 -18.22 -0.52 -2.67
C SER A 68 -19.51 -0.98 -2.02
N ARG A 69 -19.44 -1.54 -0.81
CA ARG A 69 -20.62 -1.92 -0.02
C ARG A 69 -21.50 -0.71 0.27
N GLU A 70 -20.91 0.41 0.67
CA GLU A 70 -21.68 1.59 1.05
C GLU A 70 -22.36 2.25 -0.14
N ILE A 71 -21.68 2.30 -1.28
CA ILE A 71 -22.27 2.75 -2.54
C ILE A 71 -23.44 1.86 -2.96
N TYR A 72 -23.32 0.54 -2.78
CA TYR A 72 -24.41 -0.38 -3.06
C TYR A 72 -25.64 -0.15 -2.17
N ARG A 73 -25.44 0.25 -0.91
CA ARG A 73 -26.53 0.44 0.07
C ARG A 73 -27.18 1.82 0.01
N GLN A 74 -26.39 2.89 -0.12
CA GLN A 74 -26.83 4.27 0.01
C GLN A 74 -26.70 5.08 -1.29
N GLY A 75 -26.31 4.43 -2.40
CA GLY A 75 -25.99 5.08 -3.66
C GLY A 75 -24.66 5.85 -3.61
N ILE A 76 -24.44 6.75 -4.56
CA ILE A 76 -23.19 7.55 -4.66
C ILE A 76 -22.86 8.31 -3.35
N GLY A 77 -23.85 8.64 -2.53
CA GLY A 77 -23.64 9.25 -1.22
C GLY A 77 -22.75 8.42 -0.28
N GLY A 78 -22.72 7.09 -0.43
CA GLY A 78 -21.83 6.19 0.32
C GLY A 78 -20.34 6.43 0.05
N MET A 79 -19.99 7.09 -1.05
CA MET A 79 -18.61 7.52 -1.33
C MET A 79 -18.08 8.52 -0.28
N TRP A 80 -18.98 9.18 0.46
CA TRP A 80 -18.60 10.15 1.48
C TRP A 80 -17.65 9.56 2.54
N ILE A 81 -17.76 8.26 2.82
CA ILE A 81 -16.87 7.58 3.78
C ILE A 81 -15.39 7.64 3.35
N GLN A 82 -15.11 7.71 2.05
CA GLN A 82 -13.75 7.83 1.52
C GLN A 82 -13.14 9.22 1.77
N PHE A 83 -13.98 10.26 1.86
CA PHE A 83 -13.52 11.63 2.11
C PHE A 83 -13.08 11.84 3.56
N LEU A 84 -13.25 10.86 4.46
CA LEU A 84 -12.69 10.90 5.81
C LEU A 84 -11.17 11.13 5.79
N VAL A 85 -10.47 10.63 4.76
CA VAL A 85 -9.03 10.86 4.57
C VAL A 85 -8.68 12.35 4.45
N LEU A 86 -9.58 13.19 3.93
CA LEU A 86 -9.35 14.63 3.79
C LEU A 86 -9.11 15.28 5.16
N PHE A 87 -9.84 14.84 6.19
CA PHE A 87 -9.67 15.34 7.55
C PHE A 87 -8.37 14.86 8.20
N ILE A 88 -7.79 13.75 7.73
CA ILE A 88 -6.48 13.25 8.17
C ILE A 88 -5.31 14.01 7.51
N THR A 89 -5.50 14.54 6.30
CA THR A 89 -4.44 15.20 5.52
C THR A 89 -3.67 16.29 6.28
N PRO A 90 -4.32 17.21 7.05
CA PRO A 90 -3.61 18.22 7.81
C PRO A 90 -2.67 17.61 8.87
N PHE A 91 -3.03 16.48 9.46
CA PHE A 91 -2.20 15.79 10.43
C PHE A 91 -0.90 15.27 9.80
N TYR A 92 -0.92 14.88 8.51
CA TYR A 92 0.30 14.51 7.80
C TYR A 92 1.29 15.67 7.65
N TRP A 93 0.83 16.92 7.57
CA TRP A 93 1.73 18.08 7.52
C TRP A 93 2.47 18.27 8.86
N PHE A 94 1.78 18.06 9.99
CA PHE A 94 2.42 18.10 11.30
C PHE A 94 3.36 16.91 11.52
N GLN A 95 2.91 15.71 11.15
CA GLN A 95 3.67 14.47 11.29
C GLN A 95 4.95 14.49 10.46
N THR A 96 4.90 15.00 9.22
CA THR A 96 6.10 15.13 8.37
C THR A 96 7.14 16.09 8.96
N LEU A 97 6.71 17.19 9.60
CA LEU A 97 7.60 18.10 10.32
C LEU A 97 8.23 17.42 11.55
N PHE A 98 7.46 16.62 12.29
CA PHE A 98 7.95 15.91 13.45
C PHE A 98 8.98 14.83 13.07
N PHE A 99 8.68 13.98 12.09
CA PHE A 99 9.58 12.93 11.63
C PHE A 99 10.92 13.48 11.13
N ARG A 100 10.91 14.60 10.41
CA ARG A 100 12.14 15.30 10.02
C ARG A 100 13.01 15.72 11.21
N ARG A 101 12.42 16.10 12.36
CA ARG A 101 13.16 16.51 13.56
C ARG A 101 13.77 15.33 14.32
N VAL A 102 13.02 14.23 14.46
CA VAL A 102 13.50 13.01 15.12
C VAL A 102 14.37 12.13 14.21
N ARG A 103 14.63 12.60 12.98
CA ARG A 103 15.47 11.94 11.96
C ARG A 103 14.95 10.56 11.54
N LEU A 104 13.63 10.38 11.64
CA LEU A 104 12.89 9.24 11.08
C LEU A 104 12.42 9.54 9.66
#